data_AF-A0A9D4UBU9-F1
#
_entry.id   AF-A0A9D4UBU9-F1
#
_cell.length_a   1.000
_cell.length_b   1.000
_cell.length_c   1.000
_cell.angle_alpha   90.00
_cell.angle_beta   90.00
_cell.angle_gamma   90.00
#
_symmetry.space_group_name_H-M   'P 1'
#
loop_
_entity.id
_entity.type
_entity.pdbx_description
1 polymer ?
#
loop_
_entity_poly.entity_id
_entity_poly.type
_entity_poly.pdbx_seq_one_letter_code
_entity_poly.pdbx_strand_id
1 'polypeptide(L)'
;MAADLLELKFRLYDGTDIGPNMYALTTTISSLKESILSQWPKEKEYKPKTVNDLKLINAGKILENSKTLAESRVLAGEIPGGVVTMHVVVRPPTSDKGIDADGIKHWMLGTNGNERLMAEI
;
A
#
# COMPACT_ATOMS: atom_id res chain seq x y z
N MET A 1 -25.39 5.60 -14.99
CA MET A 1 -25.06 4.64 -13.92
C MET A 1 -24.10 5.37 -12.99
N ALA A 2 -24.46 5.55 -11.73
CA ALA A 2 -23.54 6.15 -10.77
C ALA A 2 -22.36 5.20 -10.62
N ALA A 3 -21.14 5.68 -10.88
CA ALA A 3 -19.97 4.93 -10.45
C ALA A 3 -20.03 4.94 -8.92
N ASP A 4 -20.15 3.77 -8.31
CA ASP A 4 -19.94 3.63 -6.87
C ASP A 4 -18.47 3.99 -6.63
N LEU A 5 -18.23 5.24 -6.23
CA LEU A 5 -16.91 5.80 -5.95
C LEU A 5 -16.66 5.72 -4.45
N LEU A 6 -15.42 5.43 -4.09
CA LEU A 6 -14.94 5.33 -2.73
C LEU A 6 -13.73 6.23 -2.54
N GLU A 7 -13.70 6.98 -1.45
CA GLU A 7 -12.55 7.82 -1.11
C GLU A 7 -11.55 7.00 -0.30
N LEU A 8 -10.37 6.78 -0.86
CA LEU A 8 -9.30 6.00 -0.27
C LEU A 8 -8.11 6.89 0.08
N LYS A 9 -7.47 6.59 1.21
CA LYS A 9 -6.12 7.02 1.53
C LYS A 9 -5.24 5.83 1.91
N PHE A 10 -3.96 5.99 1.66
CA PHE A 10 -2.98 4.91 1.79
C PHE A 10 -1.94 5.27 2.85
N ARG A 11 -2.02 4.61 3.99
CA ARG A 11 -1.10 4.79 5.10
C ARG A 11 0.20 4.05 4.83
N LEU A 12 1.30 4.79 4.84
CA LEU A 12 2.66 4.29 4.78
C LEU A 12 3.17 3.93 6.18
N TYR A 13 4.36 3.32 6.23
CA TYR A 13 4.95 2.77 7.44
C TYR A 13 5.35 3.79 8.50
N ASP A 14 5.67 5.00 8.05
CA ASP A 14 6.00 6.15 8.88
C ASP A 14 4.76 6.90 9.36
N GLY A 15 3.56 6.40 9.03
CA GLY A 15 2.29 7.01 9.39
C GLY A 15 1.83 8.14 8.46
N THR A 16 2.62 8.49 7.44
CA THR A 16 2.17 9.42 6.39
C THR A 16 1.14 8.75 5.47
N ASP A 17 0.27 9.56 4.88
CA ASP A 17 -0.80 9.10 4.02
C ASP A 17 -0.60 9.61 2.59
N ILE A 18 -0.83 8.76 1.59
CA ILE A 18 -1.02 9.16 0.18
C ILE A 18 -2.53 9.27 -0.09
N GLY A 19 -2.97 10.40 -0.66
CA GLY A 19 -4.39 10.72 -0.86
C GLY A 19 -4.91 11.75 0.17
N PRO A 20 -6.24 11.85 0.36
CA PRO A 20 -7.31 10.99 -0.18
C PRO A 20 -7.56 11.16 -1.68
N ASN A 21 -8.01 10.09 -2.35
CA ASN A 21 -8.39 10.07 -3.76
C ASN A 21 -9.66 9.22 -3.98
N MET A 22 -10.47 9.55 -4.98
CA MET A 22 -11.67 8.79 -5.33
C MET A 22 -11.35 7.65 -6.33
N TYR A 23 -11.84 6.45 -6.03
CA TYR A 23 -11.68 5.26 -6.87
C TYR A 23 -13.02 4.56 -7.09
N ALA A 24 -13.24 4.00 -8.27
CA ALA A 24 -14.46 3.24 -8.55
C ALA A 24 -14.38 1.85 -7.92
N LEU A 25 -15.51 1.31 -7.44
CA LEU A 25 -15.56 -0.05 -6.89
C LEU A 25 -15.13 -1.14 -7.89
N THR A 26 -15.17 -0.85 -9.20
CA THR A 26 -14.69 -1.71 -10.28
C THR A 26 -13.18 -1.64 -10.50
N THR A 27 -12.48 -0.69 -9.87
CA THR A 27 -11.02 -0.57 -9.94
C THR A 27 -10.37 -1.79 -9.27
N THR A 28 -9.42 -2.41 -9.97
CA THR A 28 -8.65 -3.54 -9.46
C THR A 28 -7.61 -3.10 -8.45
N ILE A 29 -7.25 -4.00 -7.54
CA ILE A 29 -6.18 -3.76 -6.57
C ILE A 29 -4.83 -3.51 -7.28
N SER A 30 -4.59 -4.14 -8.43
CA SER A 30 -3.41 -3.86 -9.26
C SER A 30 -3.35 -2.37 -9.66
N SER A 31 -4.43 -1.81 -10.18
CA SER A 31 -4.46 -0.40 -10.61
C SER A 31 -4.38 0.58 -9.45
N LEU A 32 -4.89 0.21 -8.26
CA LEU A 32 -4.64 1.00 -7.04
C LEU A 32 -3.16 1.04 -6.69
N LYS A 33 -2.48 -0.11 -6.74
CA LYS A 33 -1.03 -0.19 -6.48
C LYS A 33 -0.25 0.64 -7.49
N GLU A 34 -0.64 0.62 -8.77
CA GLU A 34 -0.03 1.50 -9.79
C GLU A 34 -0.21 2.99 -9.46
N SER A 35 -1.41 3.38 -9.00
CA SER A 35 -1.68 4.75 -8.56
C SER A 35 -0.78 5.16 -7.39
N ILE A 36 -0.57 4.25 -6.43
CA ILE A 36 0.34 4.47 -5.28
C ILE A 36 1.80 4.59 -5.76
N LEU A 37 2.25 3.75 -6.69
CA LEU A 37 3.60 3.83 -7.27
C LEU A 37 3.85 5.18 -7.94
N SER A 38 2.85 5.70 -8.64
CA SER A 38 2.91 6.99 -9.33
C SER A 38 2.96 8.17 -8.34
N GLN A 39 2.17 8.09 -7.28
CA GLN A 39 2.08 9.12 -6.24
C GLN A 39 3.10 8.93 -5.11
N TRP A 40 4.05 8.02 -5.26
CA TRP A 40 5.00 7.69 -4.21
C TRP A 40 5.83 8.92 -3.81
N PRO A 41 5.92 9.26 -2.51
CA PRO A 41 6.64 10.44 -2.07
C PRO A 41 8.13 10.35 -2.43
N LYS A 42 8.66 11.41 -3.07
CA LYS A 42 10.02 11.46 -3.61
C LYS A 42 11.11 11.47 -2.53
N GLU A 43 10.76 11.94 -1.33
CA GLU A 43 11.63 11.99 -0.16
C GLU A 43 11.83 10.63 0.52
N LYS A 44 11.13 9.58 0.07
CA LYS A 44 11.29 8.23 0.61
C LYS A 44 12.43 7.49 -0.10
N GLU A 45 13.40 7.07 0.71
CA GLU A 45 14.58 6.32 0.25
C GLU A 45 14.19 4.99 -0.45
N TYR A 46 13.19 4.29 0.09
CA TYR A 46 12.73 3.02 -0.46
C TYR A 46 11.48 3.22 -1.33
N LYS A 47 11.71 3.40 -2.63
CA LYS A 47 10.65 3.42 -3.63
C LYS A 47 10.36 2.01 -4.17
N PRO A 48 9.12 1.50 -4.04
CA PRO A 48 8.69 0.26 -4.69
C PRO A 48 8.82 0.40 -6.22
N LYS A 49 9.34 -0.64 -6.89
CA LYS A 49 9.58 -0.62 -8.34
C LYS A 49 8.38 -1.12 -9.12
N THR A 50 7.68 -2.11 -8.55
CA THR A 50 6.58 -2.83 -9.18
C THR A 50 5.40 -2.97 -8.23
N VAL A 51 4.22 -3.28 -8.79
CA VAL A 51 3.01 -3.56 -8.00
C VAL A 51 3.16 -4.77 -7.07
N ASN A 52 4.11 -5.67 -7.36
CA ASN A 52 4.37 -6.84 -6.53
C ASN A 52 5.21 -6.51 -5.29
N ASP A 53 5.94 -5.39 -5.34
CA ASP A 53 6.65 -4.85 -4.18
C ASP A 53 5.69 -4.20 -3.18
N LEU A 54 4.41 -4.04 -3.53
CA LEU A 54 3.39 -3.48 -2.67
C LEU A 54 2.43 -4.56 -2.17
N LYS A 55 2.18 -4.58 -0.86
CA LYS A 55 0.99 -5.20 -0.27
C LYS A 55 0.03 -4.11 0.18
N LEU A 56 -1.23 -4.30 -0.15
CA LEU A 56 -2.32 -3.51 0.39
C LEU A 56 -3.04 -4.31 1.46
N ILE A 57 -3.27 -3.69 2.60
CA ILE A 57 -3.95 -4.31 3.74
C ILE A 57 -5.15 -3.45 4.08
N ASN A 58 -6.34 -4.07 4.14
CA ASN A 58 -7.55 -3.44 4.61
C ASN A 58 -8.26 -4.34 5.63
N ALA A 59 -8.69 -3.78 6.75
CA ALA A 59 -9.37 -4.51 7.83
C ALA A 59 -8.66 -5.83 8.23
N GLY A 60 -7.32 -5.80 8.31
CA GLY A 60 -6.50 -6.98 8.66
C GLY A 60 -6.35 -8.04 7.55
N LYS A 61 -6.82 -7.77 6.34
CA LYS A 61 -6.68 -8.67 5.19
C LYS A 61 -5.78 -8.08 4.12
N ILE A 62 -4.86 -8.90 3.61
CA ILE A 62 -4.06 -8.56 2.43
C ILE A 62 -4.97 -8.66 1.20
N LEU A 63 -4.98 -7.61 0.38
CA LEU A 63 -5.78 -7.53 -0.83
C LEU A 63 -5.05 -8.16 -2.03
N GLU A 64 -5.80 -8.91 -2.83
CA GLU A 64 -5.29 -9.65 -4.00
C GLU A 64 -5.37 -8.81 -5.27
N ASN A 65 -4.30 -8.78 -6.06
CA ASN A 65 -4.17 -7.92 -7.26
C ASN A 65 -5.26 -8.16 -8.30
N SER A 66 -5.74 -9.40 -8.44
CA SER A 66 -6.76 -9.80 -9.41
C SER A 66 -8.17 -9.36 -9.03
N LYS A 67 -8.42 -8.98 -7.78
CA LYS A 67 -9.74 -8.57 -7.30
C LYS A 67 -9.98 -7.09 -7.53
N THR A 68 -11.26 -6.73 -7.61
CA THR A 68 -11.73 -5.35 -7.54
C THR A 68 -11.91 -4.87 -6.11
N LEU A 69 -12.07 -3.55 -5.91
CA LEU A 69 -12.45 -2.96 -4.62
C LEU A 69 -13.76 -3.54 -4.08
N ALA A 70 -14.75 -3.75 -4.96
CA ALA A 70 -16.03 -4.39 -4.63
C ALA A 70 -15.83 -5.81 -4.06
N GLU A 71 -15.03 -6.62 -4.74
CA GLU A 71 -14.78 -8.03 -4.36
C GLU A 71 -13.90 -8.16 -3.11
N SER A 72 -13.07 -7.15 -2.86
CA SER A 72 -12.12 -7.12 -1.74
C SER A 72 -12.78 -6.83 -0.39
N ARG A 73 -14.12 -6.70 -0.34
CA ARG A 73 -14.91 -6.36 0.85
C ARG A 73 -14.36 -5.11 1.55
N VAL A 74 -13.90 -4.14 0.77
CA VAL A 74 -13.27 -2.93 1.31
C VAL A 74 -14.24 -2.19 2.24
N LEU A 75 -15.51 -2.15 1.81
CA LEU A 75 -16.64 -1.52 2.50
C LEU A 75 -17.09 -2.20 3.81
N ALA A 76 -16.52 -3.35 4.19
CA ALA A 76 -16.97 -4.13 5.35
C ALA A 76 -16.52 -3.47 6.67
N GLY A 77 -17.19 -2.39 7.05
CA GLY A 77 -16.92 -1.62 8.27
C GLY A 77 -16.94 -0.10 8.07
N GLU A 78 -17.28 0.40 6.88
CA GLU A 78 -17.16 1.81 6.54
C GLU A 78 -18.46 2.57 6.83
N ILE A 79 -18.30 3.77 7.39
CA ILE A 79 -19.40 4.71 7.61
C ILE A 79 -19.69 5.39 6.25
N PRO A 80 -20.95 5.47 5.79
CA PRO A 80 -21.26 6.18 4.55
C PRO A 80 -20.74 7.63 4.61
N GLY A 81 -19.90 7.99 3.63
CA GLY A 81 -19.23 9.30 3.55
C GLY A 81 -17.86 9.37 4.24
N GLY A 82 -17.35 8.26 4.78
CA GLY A 82 -16.03 8.19 5.41
C GLY A 82 -14.89 7.88 4.43
N VAL A 83 -13.68 8.34 4.77
CA VAL A 83 -12.45 8.00 4.06
C VAL A 83 -11.92 6.66 4.54
N VAL A 84 -11.68 5.77 3.60
CA VAL A 84 -11.12 4.45 3.87
C VAL A 84 -9.61 4.56 3.99
N THR A 85 -9.06 4.02 5.07
CA THR A 85 -7.61 4.01 5.26
C THR A 85 -7.07 2.60 5.03
N MET A 86 -6.34 2.41 3.93
CA MET A 86 -5.63 1.16 3.65
C MET A 86 -4.17 1.27 4.06
N HIS A 87 -3.60 0.21 4.60
CA HIS A 87 -2.18 0.17 4.93
C HIS A 87 -1.37 -0.36 3.74
N VAL A 88 -0.27 0.34 3.42
CA VAL A 88 0.67 -0.03 2.38
C VAL A 88 1.94 -0.57 3.03
N VAL A 89 2.28 -1.81 2.68
CA VAL A 89 3.56 -2.42 3.06
C VAL A 89 4.41 -2.57 1.81
N VAL A 90 5.60 -1.98 1.85
CA VAL A 90 6.60 -2.16 0.80
C VAL A 90 7.42 -3.39 1.14
N ARG A 91 7.35 -4.40 0.30
CA ARG A 91 8.23 -5.56 0.37
C ARG A 91 9.62 -5.17 -0.14
N PRO A 92 10.67 -5.76 0.44
CA PRO A 92 12.00 -5.62 -0.13
C PRO A 92 12.01 -6.37 -1.47
N PRO A 93 12.73 -5.87 -2.49
CA PRO A 93 12.94 -6.61 -3.72
C PRO A 93 13.61 -7.95 -3.38
N THR A 94 12.91 -9.04 -3.66
CA THR A 94 13.50 -10.38 -3.58
C THR A 94 14.59 -10.45 -4.66
N SER A 95 15.82 -10.73 -4.24
CA SER A 95 17.02 -10.74 -5.07
C SER A 95 16.82 -11.37 -6.44
N ASP A 96 16.75 -10.53 -7.47
CA ASP A 96 17.27 -10.86 -8.80
C ASP A 96 18.14 -9.72 -9.34
N LYS A 97 17.81 -8.46 -9.05
CA LYS A 97 18.77 -7.33 -9.16
C LYS A 97 18.44 -6.15 -8.23
N GLY A 98 19.31 -5.91 -7.25
CA GLY A 98 19.62 -4.56 -6.77
C GLY A 98 19.03 -4.12 -5.43
N ILE A 99 19.21 -4.91 -4.37
CA ILE A 99 19.61 -4.39 -3.04
C ILE A 99 20.76 -5.29 -2.59
N ASP A 100 21.94 -4.71 -2.34
CA ASP A 100 23.08 -5.48 -1.84
C ASP A 100 22.91 -5.77 -0.34
N ALA A 101 23.79 -6.62 0.22
CA ALA A 101 23.70 -7.01 1.62
C ALA A 101 23.76 -5.81 2.59
N ASP A 102 24.33 -4.67 2.18
CA ASP A 102 24.30 -3.40 2.91
C ASP A 102 22.90 -2.76 2.95
N GLY A 103 22.24 -2.71 1.81
CA GLY A 103 20.86 -2.24 1.75
C GLY A 103 19.88 -3.18 2.48
N ILE A 104 20.12 -4.49 2.47
CA ILE A 104 19.28 -5.46 3.21
C ILE A 104 19.50 -5.31 4.72
N LYS A 105 20.75 -5.15 5.18
CA LYS A 105 21.01 -4.93 6.62
C LYS A 105 20.45 -3.59 7.09
N HIS A 106 20.49 -2.53 6.27
CA HIS A 106 19.85 -1.26 6.64
C HIS A 106 18.32 -1.42 6.76
N TRP A 107 17.71 -2.17 5.84
CA TRP A 107 16.28 -2.48 5.84
C TRP A 107 15.85 -3.40 7.00
N MET A 108 16.74 -4.29 7.46
CA MET A 108 16.49 -5.20 8.59
C MET A 108 16.85 -4.62 9.96
N LEU A 109 17.91 -3.81 10.05
CA LEU A 109 18.49 -3.39 11.33
C LEU A 109 17.97 -2.07 11.84
N GLY A 110 17.30 -1.28 11.00
CA GLY A 110 16.61 -0.08 11.41
C GLY A 110 17.51 0.99 12.08
N THR A 111 17.82 2.06 11.36
CA THR A 111 18.65 3.14 11.92
C THR A 111 17.84 4.34 12.43
N ASN A 112 16.51 4.29 12.37
CA ASN A 112 15.65 5.42 12.69
C ASN A 112 14.57 5.00 13.70
N GLY A 113 14.92 4.91 14.99
CA GLY A 113 14.15 5.24 16.21
C GLY A 113 12.68 4.79 16.40
N ASN A 114 12.05 4.15 15.43
CA ASN A 114 10.61 3.88 15.35
C ASN A 114 10.36 2.70 14.39
N GLU A 115 10.94 1.53 14.73
CA GLU A 115 11.11 0.41 13.79
C GLU A 115 10.70 -0.94 14.39
N ARG A 116 9.42 -1.32 14.24
CA ARG A 116 8.96 -2.67 14.59
C ARG A 116 7.97 -3.35 13.64
N LEU A 117 7.67 -2.81 12.45
CA LEU A 117 6.53 -3.32 11.65
C LEU A 117 6.85 -3.92 10.27
N MET A 118 8.12 -4.10 9.89
CA MET A 118 8.44 -4.60 8.54
C MET A 118 8.64 -6.12 8.42
N ALA A 119 8.78 -6.84 9.53
CA ALA A 119 9.05 -8.29 9.52
C ALA A 119 7.84 -9.17 9.91
N GLU A 120 6.80 -8.63 10.55
CA GLU A 120 5.68 -9.43 11.05
C GLU A 120 4.34 -8.75 10.78
N ILE A 121 3.65 -9.27 9.75
CA ILE A 121 2.18 -9.33 9.66
C ILE A 121 1.84 -10.71 9.12
#